data_AF-R5GHY4-F1
#
_entry.id   AF-R5GHY4-F1
#
_cell.length_a   1.000
_cell.length_b   1.000
_cell.length_c   1.000
_cell.angle_alpha   90.00
_cell.angle_beta   90.00
_cell.angle_gamma   90.00
#
_symmetry.space_group_name_H-M   'P 1'
#
loop_
_entity.id
_entity.type
_entity.pdbx_description
1 polymer ?
#
loop_
_entity_poly.entity_id
_entity_poly.type
_entity_poly.pdbx_seq_one_letter_code
_entity_poly.pdbx_strand_id
1 'polypeptide(L)'
;MFPIILGVSEPVYTEEELQNIDQPPFTYEGRKYTAYEASQQMRKMERAMRKQKDRCIVADAAGDEDSFTAASIKLRRQKDIYEDFCKAADSYTQYERTYVAGYDRRLAGKTGAVTRKQREFEKAQVKLDNSIESSYNYMGTEHLFASHYSDGKLDLKSARREYDTFLNSDVPKNHMKLLKQFSFGAKYIETDNENITMGYSPKADAFVYNPTNQQLANYDLNMSLTHEIAHRIDNKMFKSDRRQAFTEAISKFGDAIDYQIIADKIKKSDSLKCNAPLQDIMSAVSNGAIPLPAGHEPEYWGKAGKKQKEIFANLFTLECFNDSDGLEFVKSELPDVYDAYISMTAKKLGR
;
A
#
# COMPACT_ATOMS: atom_id res chain seq x y z
N MET A 1 25.32 14.72 -46.37
CA MET A 1 23.87 14.94 -46.15
C MET A 1 23.30 15.42 -47.47
N PHE A 2 22.43 14.64 -48.11
CA PHE A 2 21.76 15.08 -49.33
C PHE A 2 20.56 15.96 -48.95
N PRO A 3 20.28 17.06 -49.68
CA PRO A 3 19.10 17.87 -49.42
C PRO A 3 17.83 17.04 -49.71
N ILE A 4 16.91 17.01 -48.74
CA ILE A 4 15.61 16.35 -48.89
C ILE A 4 14.67 17.33 -49.61
N ILE A 5 14.29 16.99 -50.84
CA ILE A 5 13.31 17.75 -51.62
C ILE A 5 11.99 16.98 -51.57
N LEU A 6 11.00 17.55 -50.89
CA LEU A 6 9.67 16.95 -50.73
C LEU A 6 9.06 16.65 -52.11
N GLY A 7 8.76 15.37 -52.37
CA GLY A 7 8.17 14.89 -53.63
C GLY A 7 9.18 14.48 -54.72
N VAL A 8 10.49 14.61 -54.49
CA VAL A 8 11.55 14.20 -55.45
C VAL A 8 12.52 13.19 -54.83
N SER A 9 12.81 13.33 -53.54
CA SER A 9 13.72 12.40 -52.85
C SER A 9 12.99 11.13 -52.41
N GLU A 10 13.50 9.97 -52.81
CA GLU A 10 13.01 8.68 -52.30
C GLU A 10 13.33 8.55 -50.80
N PRO A 11 12.39 8.03 -49.98
CA PRO A 11 12.64 7.80 -48.57
C PRO A 11 13.76 6.77 -48.39
N VAL A 12 14.72 7.10 -47.52
CA VAL A 12 15.92 6.29 -47.25
C VAL A 12 15.58 4.95 -46.58
N TYR A 13 14.40 4.87 -45.95
CA TYR A 13 13.89 3.67 -45.30
C TYR A 13 12.52 3.33 -45.90
N THR A 14 12.29 2.05 -46.15
CA THR A 14 10.98 1.53 -46.54
C THR A 14 9.97 1.67 -45.40
N GLU A 15 8.66 1.62 -45.69
CA GLU A 15 7.62 1.73 -44.64
C GLU A 15 7.72 0.59 -43.59
N GLU A 16 8.12 -0.60 -44.01
CA GLU A 16 8.35 -1.75 -43.11
C GLU A 16 9.59 -1.55 -42.22
N GLU A 17 10.66 -0.98 -42.77
CA GLU A 17 11.84 -0.58 -41.97
C GLU A 17 11.47 0.53 -40.99
N LEU A 18 10.66 1.52 -41.40
CA LEU A 18 10.19 2.60 -40.53
C LEU A 18 9.37 2.09 -39.33
N GLN A 19 8.54 1.06 -39.55
CA GLN A 19 7.74 0.42 -38.50
C GLN A 19 8.59 -0.43 -37.54
N ASN A 20 9.78 -0.88 -37.97
CA ASN A 20 10.71 -1.70 -37.18
C ASN A 20 11.89 -0.92 -36.56
N ILE A 21 11.99 0.40 -36.76
CA ILE A 21 13.05 1.23 -36.14
C ILE A 21 12.89 1.31 -34.62
N ASP A 22 11.65 1.41 -34.13
CA ASP A 22 11.36 1.59 -32.71
C ASP A 22 11.06 0.26 -32.02
N GLN A 23 11.55 0.12 -30.78
CA GLN A 23 11.20 -1.01 -29.93
C GLN A 23 9.67 -1.10 -29.75
N PRO A 24 9.10 -2.33 -29.68
CA PRO A 24 7.68 -2.50 -29.51
C PRO A 24 7.20 -1.82 -28.21
N PRO A 25 5.99 -1.23 -28.22
CA PRO A 25 5.49 -0.53 -27.05
C PRO A 25 5.31 -1.49 -25.87
N PHE A 26 5.76 -1.08 -24.70
CA PHE A 26 5.71 -1.88 -23.48
C PHE A 26 4.81 -1.23 -22.43
N THR A 27 4.41 -2.01 -21.42
CA THR A 27 3.56 -1.52 -20.33
C THR A 27 4.36 -1.44 -19.04
N TYR A 28 4.42 -0.25 -18.45
CA TYR A 28 5.05 0.00 -17.16
C TYR A 28 4.09 0.75 -16.25
N GLU A 29 3.90 0.25 -15.02
CA GLU A 29 2.94 0.81 -14.04
C GLU A 29 1.53 1.05 -14.63
N GLY A 30 1.05 0.12 -15.47
CA GLY A 30 -0.28 0.17 -16.07
C GLY A 30 -0.43 1.17 -17.23
N ARG A 31 0.65 1.85 -17.63
CA ARG A 31 0.66 2.75 -18.79
C ARG A 31 1.42 2.10 -19.93
N LYS A 32 0.85 2.15 -21.13
CA LYS A 32 1.53 1.75 -22.36
C LYS A 32 2.46 2.89 -22.80
N TYR A 33 3.71 2.56 -23.06
CA TYR A 33 4.73 3.49 -23.53
C TYR A 33 5.18 3.07 -24.92
N THR A 34 5.18 4.02 -25.84
CA THR A 34 6.00 3.91 -27.06
C THR A 34 7.49 4.08 -26.72
N ALA A 35 8.39 3.63 -27.60
CA ALA A 35 9.83 3.84 -27.43
C ALA A 35 10.17 5.33 -27.23
N TYR A 36 9.50 6.21 -27.98
CA TYR A 36 9.65 7.66 -27.84
C TYR A 36 9.22 8.16 -26.46
N GLU A 37 8.02 7.81 -25.98
CA GLU A 37 7.54 8.23 -24.65
C GLU A 37 8.39 7.68 -23.51
N ALA A 38 8.89 6.46 -23.66
CA ALA A 38 9.80 5.86 -22.71
C ALA A 38 11.11 6.64 -22.62
N SER A 39 11.69 7.04 -23.75
CA SER A 39 12.89 7.88 -23.77
C SER A 39 12.66 9.24 -23.08
N GLN A 40 11.49 9.85 -23.27
CA GLN A 40 11.12 11.11 -22.59
C GLN A 40 10.97 10.92 -21.09
N GLN A 41 10.38 9.81 -20.68
CA GLN A 41 10.20 9.47 -19.28
C GLN A 41 11.53 9.14 -18.60
N MET A 42 12.45 8.41 -19.25
CA MET A 42 13.82 8.21 -18.78
C MET A 42 14.52 9.54 -18.52
N ARG A 43 14.46 10.49 -19.47
CA ARG A 43 15.04 11.83 -19.31
C ARG A 43 14.43 12.59 -18.13
N LYS A 44 13.13 12.41 -17.86
CA LYS A 44 12.47 13.01 -16.70
C LYS A 44 13.00 12.43 -15.38
N MET A 45 13.18 11.11 -15.31
CA MET A 45 13.77 10.44 -14.15
C MET A 45 15.24 10.84 -13.95
N GLU A 46 16.02 10.93 -15.04
CA GLU A 46 17.41 11.39 -15.03
C GLU A 46 17.54 12.82 -14.49
N ARG A 47 16.67 13.75 -14.90
CA ARG A 47 16.62 15.12 -14.34
C ARG A 47 16.28 15.10 -12.85
N ALA A 48 15.36 14.24 -12.42
CA ALA A 48 15.00 14.12 -11.01
C ALA A 48 16.17 13.60 -10.17
N MET A 49 16.92 12.62 -10.68
CA MET A 49 18.14 12.10 -10.04
C MET A 49 19.23 13.17 -9.95
N ARG A 50 19.46 13.97 -11.00
CA ARG A 50 20.43 15.08 -10.95
C ARG A 50 20.07 16.09 -9.88
N LYS A 51 18.81 16.55 -9.86
CA LYS A 51 18.30 17.46 -8.82
C LYS A 51 18.49 16.90 -7.41
N GLN A 52 18.38 15.59 -7.26
CA GLN A 52 18.53 14.94 -5.97
C GLN A 52 20.01 14.79 -5.56
N LYS A 53 20.93 14.58 -6.52
CA LYS A 53 22.37 14.67 -6.30
C LYS A 53 22.79 16.09 -5.90
N ASP A 54 22.27 17.12 -6.56
CA ASP A 54 22.50 18.53 -6.20
C ASP A 54 22.13 18.79 -4.74
N ARG A 55 20.99 18.27 -4.28
CA ARG A 55 20.56 18.38 -2.88
C ARG A 55 21.49 17.69 -1.90
N CYS A 56 22.07 16.55 -2.27
CA CYS A 56 23.07 15.88 -1.45
C CYS A 56 24.34 16.72 -1.34
N ILE A 57 24.77 17.38 -2.44
CA ILE A 57 25.92 18.29 -2.43
C ILE A 57 25.64 19.48 -1.51
N VAL A 58 24.50 20.14 -1.68
CA VAL A 58 24.12 21.32 -0.89
C VAL A 58 24.02 20.96 0.60
N ALA A 59 23.40 19.83 0.95
CA ALA A 59 23.26 19.41 2.33
C ALA A 59 24.61 19.03 2.97
N ASP A 60 25.50 18.34 2.24
CA ASP A 60 26.85 18.01 2.74
C ASP A 60 27.70 19.28 2.92
N ALA A 61 27.58 20.25 2.00
CA ALA A 61 28.27 21.53 2.10
C ALA A 61 27.73 22.40 3.25
N ALA A 62 26.43 22.31 3.54
CA ALA A 62 25.78 23.01 4.66
C ALA A 62 26.01 22.31 6.02
N GLY A 63 26.56 21.08 6.03
CA GLY A 63 26.68 20.27 7.25
C GLY A 63 25.35 19.81 7.83
N ASP A 64 24.27 19.83 7.03
CA ASP A 64 22.93 19.41 7.46
C ASP A 64 22.76 17.90 7.22
N GLU A 65 23.04 17.12 8.27
CA GLU A 65 23.01 15.66 8.23
C GLU A 65 21.60 15.09 8.00
N ASP A 66 20.55 15.76 8.48
CA ASP A 66 19.16 15.31 8.35
C ASP A 66 18.70 15.46 6.90
N SER A 67 18.93 16.64 6.32
CA SER A 67 18.64 16.90 4.91
C SER A 67 19.48 16.01 4.00
N PHE A 68 20.75 15.75 4.35
CA PHE A 68 21.61 14.85 3.60
C PHE A 68 21.09 13.42 3.63
N THR A 69 20.63 12.95 4.79
CA THR A 69 20.09 11.60 4.97
C THR A 69 18.81 11.41 4.17
N ALA A 70 17.85 12.33 4.34
CA ALA A 70 16.59 12.31 3.58
C ALA A 70 16.86 12.38 2.06
N ALA A 71 17.83 13.20 1.65
CA ALA A 71 18.16 13.36 0.25
C ALA A 71 18.80 12.10 -0.35
N SER A 72 19.68 11.43 0.41
CA SER A 72 20.35 10.18 0.04
C SER A 72 19.37 9.03 -0.15
N ILE A 73 18.41 8.88 0.78
CA ILE A 73 17.36 7.85 0.71
C ILE A 73 16.51 8.04 -0.56
N LYS A 74 16.11 9.29 -0.84
CA LYS A 74 15.30 9.59 -2.02
C LYS A 74 16.05 9.36 -3.33
N LEU A 75 17.35 9.68 -3.37
CA LEU A 75 18.21 9.41 -4.53
C LEU A 75 18.27 7.91 -4.83
N ARG A 76 18.43 7.07 -3.80
CA ARG A 76 18.43 5.62 -3.96
C ARG A 76 17.12 5.10 -4.53
N ARG A 77 15.98 5.55 -3.99
CA ARG A 77 14.65 5.17 -4.49
C ARG A 77 14.44 5.56 -5.96
N GLN A 78 14.89 6.74 -6.36
CA GLN A 78 14.82 7.18 -7.76
C GLN A 78 15.69 6.33 -8.69
N LYS A 79 16.85 5.90 -8.21
CA LYS A 79 17.75 5.01 -8.96
C LYS A 79 17.13 3.63 -9.15
N ASP A 80 16.54 3.04 -8.10
CA ASP A 80 15.87 1.74 -8.18
C ASP A 80 14.70 1.80 -9.19
N ILE A 81 13.86 2.85 -9.13
CA ILE A 81 12.75 3.06 -10.10
C ILE A 81 13.27 3.22 -11.54
N TYR A 82 14.37 3.94 -11.73
CA TYR A 82 14.95 4.13 -13.05
C TYR A 82 15.51 2.83 -13.63
N GLU A 83 16.19 2.02 -12.82
CA GLU A 83 16.67 0.69 -13.23
C GLU A 83 15.53 -0.21 -13.66
N ASP A 84 14.43 -0.24 -12.90
CA ASP A 84 13.25 -1.04 -13.21
C ASP A 84 12.53 -0.54 -14.47
N PHE A 85 12.45 0.77 -14.67
CA PHE A 85 11.90 1.35 -15.89
C PHE A 85 12.72 0.99 -17.12
N CYS A 86 14.05 1.06 -17.03
CA CYS A 86 14.96 0.71 -18.12
C CYS A 86 14.85 -0.77 -18.49
N LYS A 87 14.79 -1.66 -17.49
CA LYS A 87 14.56 -3.09 -17.71
C LYS A 87 13.23 -3.36 -18.40
N ALA A 88 12.16 -2.71 -17.98
CA ALA A 88 10.84 -2.87 -18.60
C ALA A 88 10.79 -2.31 -20.03
N ALA A 89 11.57 -1.26 -20.29
CA ALA A 89 11.73 -0.66 -21.60
C ALA A 89 12.74 -1.40 -22.50
N ASP A 90 13.25 -2.57 -22.07
CA ASP A 90 14.34 -3.29 -22.74
C ASP A 90 15.51 -2.37 -23.17
N SER A 91 15.89 -1.47 -22.27
CA SER A 91 16.85 -0.41 -22.51
C SER A 91 17.94 -0.41 -21.45
N TYR A 92 19.13 0.06 -21.84
CA TYR A 92 20.25 0.23 -20.90
C TYR A 92 20.06 1.48 -20.03
N THR A 93 20.48 1.37 -18.77
CA THR A 93 20.58 2.52 -17.87
C THR A 93 21.66 3.49 -18.33
N GLN A 94 21.33 4.77 -18.45
CA GLN A 94 22.25 5.82 -18.93
C GLN A 94 22.72 6.72 -17.78
N TYR A 95 23.46 6.14 -16.83
CA TYR A 95 23.90 6.86 -15.63
C TYR A 95 24.80 8.05 -15.94
N GLU A 96 25.51 8.05 -17.06
CA GLU A 96 26.31 9.17 -17.55
C GLU A 96 25.47 10.46 -17.68
N ARG A 97 24.18 10.34 -18.05
CA ARG A 97 23.25 11.47 -18.14
C ARG A 97 22.80 12.01 -16.78
N THR A 98 23.07 11.26 -15.71
CA THR A 98 22.80 11.67 -14.34
C THR A 98 24.00 12.34 -13.68
N TYR A 99 25.09 12.57 -14.41
CA TYR A 99 26.27 13.24 -13.88
C TYR A 99 25.94 14.65 -13.38
N VAL A 100 26.54 15.00 -12.24
CA VAL A 100 26.43 16.31 -11.59
C VAL A 100 27.81 16.66 -11.06
N ALA A 101 28.31 17.84 -11.42
CA ALA A 101 29.58 18.33 -10.92
C ALA A 101 29.53 18.50 -9.40
N GLY A 102 30.55 17.99 -8.69
CA GLY A 102 30.60 17.99 -7.22
C GLY A 102 29.96 16.76 -6.55
N TYR A 103 29.21 15.92 -7.29
CA TYR A 103 28.78 14.61 -6.78
C TYR A 103 29.87 13.57 -7.08
N ASP A 104 30.93 13.59 -6.28
CA ASP A 104 32.10 12.74 -6.47
C ASP A 104 31.93 11.32 -5.88
N ARG A 105 32.97 10.49 -6.04
CA ARG A 105 32.99 9.11 -5.50
C ARG A 105 32.88 9.08 -3.97
N ARG A 106 33.40 10.10 -3.27
CA ARG A 106 33.34 10.19 -1.81
C ARG A 106 31.91 10.45 -1.35
N LEU A 107 31.24 11.41 -1.96
CA LEU A 107 29.84 11.74 -1.67
C LEU A 107 28.92 10.58 -2.03
N ALA A 108 29.16 9.91 -3.17
CA ALA A 108 28.45 8.69 -3.53
C ALA A 108 28.64 7.55 -2.51
N GLY A 109 29.85 7.44 -1.93
CA GLY A 109 30.13 6.51 -0.84
C GLY A 109 29.34 6.83 0.43
N LYS A 110 29.27 8.12 0.82
CA LYS A 110 28.48 8.59 1.97
C LYS A 110 26.99 8.31 1.81
N THR A 111 26.39 8.67 0.66
CA THR A 111 24.96 8.40 0.40
C THR A 111 24.67 6.89 0.41
N GLY A 112 25.57 6.08 -0.14
CA GLY A 112 25.53 4.62 -0.07
C GLY A 112 25.56 4.10 1.38
N ALA A 113 26.41 4.65 2.24
CA ALA A 113 26.48 4.25 3.65
C ALA A 113 25.19 4.56 4.41
N VAL A 114 24.59 5.73 4.18
CA VAL A 114 23.28 6.10 4.74
C VAL A 114 22.22 5.07 4.34
N THR A 115 22.15 4.72 3.06
CA THR A 115 21.14 3.76 2.59
C THR A 115 21.35 2.34 3.13
N ARG A 116 22.59 1.92 3.36
CA ARG A 116 22.90 0.64 4.03
C ARG A 116 22.46 0.65 5.49
N LYS A 117 22.83 1.68 6.25
CA LYS A 117 22.39 1.85 7.64
C LYS A 117 20.87 1.89 7.76
N GLN A 118 20.20 2.57 6.84
CA GLN A 118 18.74 2.61 6.79
C GLN A 118 18.14 1.21 6.54
N ARG A 119 18.67 0.45 5.58
CA ARG A 119 18.22 -0.93 5.31
C ARG A 119 18.51 -1.87 6.48
N GLU A 120 19.64 -1.70 7.15
CA GLU A 120 19.98 -2.48 8.35
C GLU A 120 19.08 -2.13 9.52
N PHE A 121 18.77 -0.86 9.73
CA PHE A 121 17.80 -0.41 10.72
C PHE A 121 16.39 -0.90 10.40
N GLU A 122 15.96 -0.85 9.13
CA GLU A 122 14.70 -1.43 8.67
C GLU A 122 14.64 -2.94 8.96
N LYS A 123 15.70 -3.70 8.61
CA LYS A 123 15.78 -5.14 8.88
C LYS A 123 15.84 -5.46 10.38
N ALA A 124 16.56 -4.67 11.18
CA ALA A 124 16.66 -4.85 12.63
C ALA A 124 15.36 -4.46 13.34
N GLN A 125 14.65 -3.45 12.86
CA GLN A 125 13.37 -3.01 13.39
C GLN A 125 12.26 -4.01 13.08
N VAL A 126 12.27 -4.63 11.89
CA VAL A 126 11.40 -5.78 11.56
C VAL A 126 11.67 -6.97 12.48
N LYS A 127 12.94 -7.23 12.85
CA LYS A 127 13.33 -8.29 13.79
C LYS A 127 12.99 -8.00 15.26
N LEU A 128 12.85 -6.73 15.64
CA LEU A 128 12.58 -6.32 17.03
C LEU A 128 11.08 -6.11 17.30
N ASP A 129 10.25 -6.15 16.26
CA ASP A 129 8.82 -5.86 16.31
C ASP A 129 8.00 -7.16 16.15
N ASN A 130 8.10 -8.05 17.14
CA ASN A 130 7.16 -9.17 17.34
C ASN A 130 5.72 -8.69 17.66
N SER A 131 5.42 -7.38 17.50
CA SER A 131 4.10 -6.77 17.74
C SER A 131 3.36 -6.39 16.45
N ILE A 132 3.98 -6.60 15.28
CA ILE A 132 3.27 -6.65 14.01
C ILE A 132 2.65 -8.05 13.97
N GLU A 133 1.40 -8.17 14.40
CA GLU A 133 0.59 -9.37 14.20
C GLU A 133 -0.14 -9.20 12.86
N SER A 134 -0.16 -10.26 12.05
CA SER A 134 -0.95 -10.30 10.81
C SER A 134 -2.38 -9.89 11.09
N SER A 135 -2.92 -8.99 10.28
CA SER A 135 -4.37 -8.89 10.11
C SER A 135 -4.83 -10.06 9.24
N TYR A 136 -5.98 -10.67 9.56
CA TYR A 136 -6.80 -11.55 8.70
C TYR A 136 -6.52 -13.05 8.51
N ASN A 137 -6.62 -13.95 9.51
CA ASN A 137 -6.83 -15.37 9.16
C ASN A 137 -8.19 -15.57 8.42
N TYR A 138 -8.19 -15.67 7.08
CA TYR A 138 -9.38 -16.00 6.30
C TYR A 138 -9.20 -17.31 5.54
N MET A 139 -10.22 -18.16 5.59
CA MET A 139 -10.44 -19.32 4.73
C MET A 139 -11.76 -19.09 4.00
N GLY A 140 -11.73 -18.86 2.68
CA GLY A 140 -12.95 -18.98 1.88
C GLY A 140 -13.05 -18.08 0.65
N THR A 141 -12.27 -18.35 -0.39
CA THR A 141 -12.70 -18.30 -1.81
C THR A 141 -11.64 -19.04 -2.63
N GLU A 142 -11.97 -20.20 -3.18
CA GLU A 142 -11.10 -20.82 -4.17
C GLU A 142 -11.15 -20.01 -5.48
N HIS A 143 -9.96 -19.77 -6.03
CA HIS A 143 -9.70 -19.34 -7.40
C HIS A 143 -10.13 -17.93 -7.81
N LEU A 144 -9.27 -16.94 -7.53
CA LEU A 144 -9.09 -15.75 -8.40
C LEU A 144 -7.67 -15.14 -8.36
N PHE A 145 -6.78 -15.55 -7.45
CA PHE A 145 -5.57 -14.76 -7.11
C PHE A 145 -4.21 -15.40 -7.50
N ALA A 146 -4.20 -16.46 -8.30
CA ALA A 146 -2.97 -17.12 -8.76
C ALA A 146 -2.08 -16.23 -9.66
N SER A 147 -2.60 -15.11 -10.17
CA SER A 147 -1.88 -14.15 -11.04
C SER A 147 -0.94 -13.19 -10.29
N HIS A 148 -0.97 -13.17 -8.96
CA HIS A 148 -0.10 -12.33 -8.14
C HIS A 148 1.05 -13.11 -7.51
N TYR A 149 1.29 -14.34 -7.95
CA TYR A 149 2.43 -15.13 -7.48
C TYR A 149 3.43 -15.35 -8.60
N SER A 150 4.69 -15.02 -8.33
CA SER A 150 5.84 -15.33 -9.18
C SER A 150 6.84 -16.10 -8.34
N ASP A 151 7.25 -17.29 -8.81
CA ASP A 151 8.17 -18.19 -8.11
C ASP A 151 7.74 -18.52 -6.65
N GLY A 152 6.43 -18.71 -6.42
CA GLY A 152 5.87 -19.02 -5.10
C GLY A 152 5.86 -17.86 -4.11
N LYS A 153 6.10 -16.64 -4.58
CA LYS A 153 6.06 -15.40 -3.79
C LYS A 153 5.02 -14.42 -4.31
N LEU A 154 4.40 -13.67 -3.41
CA LEU A 154 3.54 -12.55 -3.78
C LEU A 154 4.33 -11.50 -4.59
N ASP A 155 3.96 -11.36 -5.87
CA ASP A 155 4.30 -10.23 -6.72
C ASP A 155 3.50 -8.99 -6.29
N LEU A 156 4.08 -8.25 -5.36
CA LEU A 156 3.54 -6.99 -4.86
C LEU A 156 3.27 -5.98 -5.99
N LYS A 157 4.04 -6.00 -7.08
CA LYS A 157 3.84 -5.07 -8.20
C LYS A 157 2.56 -5.41 -8.96
N SER A 158 2.30 -6.69 -9.18
CA SER A 158 1.05 -7.18 -9.76
C SER A 158 -0.14 -6.85 -8.85
N ALA A 159 -0.04 -7.19 -7.56
CA ALA A 159 -1.10 -6.93 -6.57
C ALA A 159 -1.44 -5.43 -6.47
N ARG A 160 -0.44 -4.55 -6.47
CA ARG A 160 -0.67 -3.09 -6.44
C ARG A 160 -1.31 -2.55 -7.72
N ARG A 161 -1.06 -3.17 -8.87
CA ARG A 161 -1.70 -2.77 -10.14
C ARG A 161 -3.17 -3.16 -10.15
N GLU A 162 -3.49 -4.34 -9.66
CA GLU A 162 -4.88 -4.76 -9.47
C GLU A 162 -5.57 -3.84 -8.46
N TYR A 163 -4.90 -3.53 -7.34
CA TYR A 163 -5.42 -2.59 -6.36
C TYR A 163 -5.69 -1.20 -6.95
N ASP A 164 -4.81 -0.69 -7.81
CA ASP A 164 -5.07 0.55 -8.53
C ASP A 164 -6.30 0.43 -9.45
N THR A 165 -6.59 -0.74 -10.00
CA THR A 165 -7.83 -0.98 -10.77
C THR A 165 -9.05 -0.93 -9.85
N PHE A 166 -9.00 -1.61 -8.70
CA PHE A 166 -10.03 -1.54 -7.66
C PHE A 166 -10.28 -0.09 -7.21
N LEU A 167 -9.23 0.68 -6.93
CA LEU A 167 -9.38 2.10 -6.54
C LEU A 167 -10.04 2.97 -7.63
N ASN A 168 -10.11 2.52 -8.88
CA ASN A 168 -10.78 3.23 -9.96
C ASN A 168 -12.14 2.58 -10.36
N SER A 169 -12.62 1.59 -9.59
CA SER A 169 -13.96 1.02 -9.74
C SER A 169 -15.00 1.82 -8.93
N ASP A 170 -15.98 1.16 -8.34
CA ASP A 170 -17.10 1.75 -7.61
C ASP A 170 -16.75 2.21 -6.18
N VAL A 171 -15.47 2.27 -5.82
CA VAL A 171 -15.01 2.79 -4.52
C VAL A 171 -15.49 4.24 -4.34
N PRO A 172 -16.15 4.60 -3.23
CA PRO A 172 -16.64 5.96 -3.01
C PRO A 172 -15.55 7.01 -3.18
N LYS A 173 -15.87 8.09 -3.92
CA LYS A 173 -14.89 9.08 -4.42
C LYS A 173 -13.97 9.66 -3.33
N ASN A 174 -14.50 9.93 -2.14
CA ASN A 174 -13.72 10.51 -1.05
C ASN A 174 -12.84 9.46 -0.37
N HIS A 175 -13.31 8.22 -0.22
CA HIS A 175 -12.50 7.08 0.21
C HIS A 175 -11.36 6.81 -0.76
N MET A 176 -11.64 6.71 -2.07
CA MET A 176 -10.62 6.55 -3.11
C MET A 176 -9.53 7.62 -2.99
N LYS A 177 -9.90 8.90 -2.79
CA LYS A 177 -8.93 9.98 -2.65
C LYS A 177 -8.01 9.77 -1.45
N LEU A 178 -8.58 9.38 -0.30
CA LEU A 178 -7.79 9.08 0.90
C LEU A 178 -6.89 7.85 0.66
N LEU A 179 -7.43 6.76 0.11
CA LEU A 179 -6.65 5.57 -0.22
C LEU A 179 -5.47 5.90 -1.14
N LYS A 180 -5.68 6.64 -2.24
CA LYS A 180 -4.59 7.08 -3.12
C LYS A 180 -3.58 7.97 -2.41
N GLN A 181 -4.06 8.94 -1.62
CA GLN A 181 -3.19 9.86 -0.88
C GLN A 181 -2.30 9.13 0.14
N PHE A 182 -2.89 8.18 0.89
CA PHE A 182 -2.19 7.45 1.95
C PHE A 182 -1.49 6.19 1.46
N SER A 183 -1.74 5.73 0.24
CA SER A 183 -0.88 4.77 -0.43
C SER A 183 0.33 5.44 -1.09
N PHE A 184 0.19 6.70 -1.52
CA PHE A 184 1.26 7.42 -2.18
C PHE A 184 2.49 7.57 -1.28
N GLY A 185 3.64 7.13 -1.80
CA GLY A 185 4.92 7.23 -1.10
C GLY A 185 5.10 6.25 0.06
N ALA A 186 4.10 5.45 0.42
CA ALA A 186 4.22 4.38 1.42
C ALA A 186 5.39 3.44 1.09
N LYS A 187 6.01 2.90 2.13
CA LYS A 187 7.01 1.84 2.00
C LYS A 187 6.32 0.49 2.15
N TYR A 188 6.84 -0.50 1.44
CA TYR A 188 6.50 -1.90 1.62
C TYR A 188 7.78 -2.63 2.02
N ILE A 189 7.71 -3.42 3.09
CA ILE A 189 8.85 -4.11 3.69
C ILE A 189 8.51 -5.59 3.75
N GLU A 190 9.35 -6.40 3.13
CA GLU A 190 9.22 -7.86 3.22
C GLU A 190 9.70 -8.35 4.59
N THR A 191 9.01 -9.37 5.10
CA THR A 191 9.41 -10.11 6.30
C THR A 191 9.33 -11.62 6.07
N ASP A 192 10.15 -12.37 6.80
CA ASP A 192 10.14 -13.82 6.90
C ASP A 192 9.32 -14.32 8.11
N ASN A 193 8.71 -13.41 8.89
CA ASN A 193 7.89 -13.78 10.03
C ASN A 193 6.59 -14.46 9.56
N GLU A 194 6.43 -15.74 9.92
CA GLU A 194 5.28 -16.56 9.56
C GLU A 194 3.96 -16.08 10.19
N ASN A 195 4.03 -15.31 11.28
CA ASN A 195 2.86 -14.73 11.95
C ASN A 195 2.39 -13.41 11.32
N ILE A 196 3.04 -12.96 10.25
CA ILE A 196 2.68 -11.75 9.51
C ILE A 196 2.29 -12.18 8.11
N THR A 197 1.06 -11.93 7.70
CA THR A 197 0.64 -12.06 6.31
C THR A 197 0.77 -10.69 5.63
N MET A 198 0.05 -9.70 6.17
CA MET A 198 0.20 -8.29 5.83
C MET A 198 -0.15 -7.43 7.06
N GLY A 199 0.44 -6.25 7.17
CA GLY A 199 0.22 -5.35 8.31
C GLY A 199 0.80 -3.96 8.09
N TYR A 200 0.27 -2.94 8.76
CA TYR A 200 0.80 -1.59 8.77
C TYR A 200 1.54 -1.32 10.08
N SER A 201 2.81 -0.89 9.99
CA SER A 201 3.61 -0.46 11.14
C SER A 201 3.54 1.06 11.29
N PRO A 202 2.88 1.61 12.35
CA PRO A 202 2.83 3.04 12.58
C PRO A 202 4.20 3.68 12.85
N LYS A 203 5.12 2.91 13.45
CA LYS A 203 6.46 3.37 13.82
C LYS A 203 7.37 3.49 12.59
N ALA A 204 7.30 2.53 11.67
CA ALA A 204 8.05 2.58 10.42
C ALA A 204 7.34 3.39 9.32
N ASP A 205 6.04 3.69 9.51
CA ASP A 205 5.15 4.25 8.49
C ASP A 205 5.24 3.46 7.17
N ALA A 206 5.13 2.13 7.30
CA ALA A 206 5.36 1.17 6.25
C ALA A 206 4.38 -0.01 6.35
N PHE A 207 4.00 -0.55 5.20
CA PHE A 207 3.31 -1.84 5.10
C PHE A 207 4.35 -2.95 5.15
N VAL A 208 4.10 -3.97 5.96
CA VAL A 208 4.96 -5.12 6.17
C VAL A 208 4.18 -6.33 5.68
N TYR A 209 4.80 -7.20 4.89
CA TYR A 209 4.13 -8.37 4.34
C TYR A 209 5.12 -9.53 4.21
N ASN A 210 4.63 -10.76 4.37
CA ASN A 210 5.43 -11.95 4.14
C ASN A 210 5.09 -12.54 2.77
N PRO A 211 5.93 -12.34 1.74
CA PRO A 211 5.61 -12.77 0.38
C PRO A 211 5.48 -14.29 0.23
N THR A 212 5.99 -15.08 1.17
CA THR A 212 5.97 -16.54 1.15
C THR A 212 4.93 -17.16 2.07
N ASN A 213 4.14 -16.35 2.80
CA ASN A 213 3.13 -16.87 3.70
C ASN A 213 2.02 -17.55 2.90
N GLN A 214 1.85 -18.86 3.11
CA GLN A 214 0.86 -19.67 2.38
C GLN A 214 -0.57 -19.19 2.60
N GLN A 215 -0.84 -18.53 3.74
CA GLN A 215 -2.16 -18.00 4.02
C GLN A 215 -2.55 -16.83 3.11
N LEU A 216 -1.59 -16.08 2.54
CA LEU A 216 -1.88 -15.00 1.58
C LEU A 216 -2.75 -15.49 0.41
N ALA A 217 -2.65 -16.76 0.02
CA ALA A 217 -3.43 -17.34 -1.08
C ALA A 217 -4.94 -17.36 -0.78
N ASN A 218 -5.30 -17.32 0.51
CA ASN A 218 -6.69 -17.34 0.95
C ASN A 218 -7.26 -15.94 1.19
N TYR A 219 -6.46 -14.87 1.04
CA TYR A 219 -6.87 -13.51 1.36
C TYR A 219 -7.37 -12.80 0.10
N ASP A 220 -8.42 -11.99 0.25
CA ASP A 220 -8.67 -10.92 -0.70
C ASP A 220 -7.60 -9.83 -0.50
N LEU A 221 -6.65 -9.76 -1.42
CA LEU A 221 -5.53 -8.82 -1.36
C LEU A 221 -6.01 -7.36 -1.43
N ASN A 222 -7.07 -7.06 -2.18
CA ASN A 222 -7.60 -5.70 -2.27
C ASN A 222 -8.22 -5.28 -0.95
N MET A 223 -8.95 -6.19 -0.30
CA MET A 223 -9.58 -5.94 1.00
C MET A 223 -8.53 -5.77 2.09
N SER A 224 -7.55 -6.66 2.11
CA SER A 224 -6.45 -6.62 3.08
C SER A 224 -5.62 -5.34 2.90
N LEU A 225 -5.27 -4.95 1.66
CA LEU A 225 -4.56 -3.70 1.41
C LEU A 225 -5.38 -2.48 1.85
N THR A 226 -6.69 -2.48 1.58
CA THR A 226 -7.59 -1.40 2.00
C THR A 226 -7.61 -1.24 3.51
N HIS A 227 -7.69 -2.35 4.25
CA HIS A 227 -7.64 -2.33 5.70
C HIS A 227 -6.30 -1.79 6.21
N GLU A 228 -5.18 -2.23 5.67
CA GLU A 228 -3.88 -1.70 6.10
C GLU A 228 -3.73 -0.20 5.80
N ILE A 229 -4.17 0.23 4.63
CA ILE A 229 -4.16 1.66 4.29
C ILE A 229 -5.12 2.42 5.22
N ALA A 230 -6.23 1.82 5.63
CA ALA A 230 -7.15 2.40 6.61
C ALA A 230 -6.47 2.60 7.98
N HIS A 231 -5.65 1.65 8.46
CA HIS A 231 -4.82 1.88 9.65
C HIS A 231 -3.86 3.05 9.49
N ARG A 232 -3.23 3.20 8.31
CA ARG A 232 -2.37 4.35 8.01
C ARG A 232 -3.14 5.67 8.02
N ILE A 233 -4.32 5.68 7.39
CA ILE A 233 -5.23 6.82 7.37
C ILE A 233 -5.63 7.19 8.80
N ASP A 234 -6.01 6.21 9.62
CA ASP A 234 -6.41 6.44 11.00
C ASP A 234 -5.28 7.05 11.81
N ASN A 235 -4.11 6.40 11.81
CA ASN A 235 -2.94 6.84 12.58
C ASN A 235 -2.51 8.27 12.24
N LYS A 236 -2.62 8.67 10.97
CA LYS A 236 -2.19 10.00 10.50
C LYS A 236 -3.30 11.05 10.54
N MET A 237 -4.57 10.66 10.41
CA MET A 237 -5.70 11.58 10.24
C MET A 237 -6.75 11.49 11.34
N PHE A 238 -7.42 10.34 11.48
CA PHE A 238 -8.63 10.25 12.32
C PHE A 238 -8.31 10.02 13.79
N LYS A 239 -7.29 9.20 14.08
CA LYS A 239 -6.83 8.84 15.43
C LYS A 239 -8.00 8.33 16.28
N SER A 240 -8.64 7.27 15.78
CA SER A 240 -9.82 6.61 16.38
C SER A 240 -9.61 6.29 17.86
N ASP A 241 -8.39 5.87 18.23
CA ASP A 241 -7.94 5.59 19.60
C ASP A 241 -7.96 6.81 20.54
N ARG A 242 -8.09 8.01 20.00
CA ARG A 242 -8.19 9.27 20.77
C ARG A 242 -9.59 9.86 20.76
N ARG A 243 -10.58 9.16 20.19
CA ARG A 243 -11.97 9.63 20.15
C ARG A 243 -12.74 9.06 21.33
N GLN A 244 -13.07 9.94 22.27
CA GLN A 244 -13.81 9.58 23.47
C GLN A 244 -15.17 8.96 23.16
N ALA A 245 -16.00 9.62 22.35
CA ALA A 245 -17.33 9.10 21.98
C ALA A 245 -17.27 7.71 21.32
N PHE A 246 -16.29 7.47 20.46
CA PHE A 246 -16.10 6.17 19.81
C PHE A 246 -15.63 5.10 20.79
N THR A 247 -14.72 5.46 21.71
CA THR A 247 -14.26 4.57 22.77
C THR A 247 -15.38 4.18 23.72
N GLU A 248 -16.19 5.15 24.16
CA GLU A 248 -17.34 4.90 25.03
C GLU A 248 -18.40 4.02 24.33
N ALA A 249 -18.67 4.26 23.05
CA ALA A 249 -19.58 3.43 22.26
C ALA A 249 -19.11 1.96 22.18
N ILE A 250 -17.82 1.73 21.94
CA ILE A 250 -17.25 0.37 21.87
C ILE A 250 -17.34 -0.33 23.24
N SER A 251 -17.08 0.38 24.33
CA SER A 251 -17.11 -0.20 25.69
C SER A 251 -18.52 -0.62 26.12
N LYS A 252 -19.57 0.10 25.70
CA LYS A 252 -20.96 -0.20 26.08
C LYS A 252 -21.51 -1.50 25.50
N PHE A 253 -20.93 -1.99 24.40
CA PHE A 253 -21.44 -3.18 23.71
C PHE A 253 -21.41 -4.45 24.57
N GLY A 254 -20.43 -4.58 25.47
CA GLY A 254 -20.22 -5.78 26.27
C GLY A 254 -21.37 -6.11 27.24
N ASP A 255 -22.15 -5.12 27.65
CA ASP A 255 -23.09 -5.25 28.77
C ASP A 255 -24.52 -5.66 28.35
N ALA A 256 -24.84 -5.66 27.05
CA ALA A 256 -26.24 -5.65 26.58
C ALA A 256 -26.62 -6.73 25.56
N ILE A 257 -25.73 -7.68 25.22
CA ILE A 257 -25.91 -8.52 24.03
C ILE A 257 -25.76 -10.01 24.30
N ASP A 258 -26.66 -10.78 23.68
CA ASP A 258 -26.56 -12.22 23.57
C ASP A 258 -25.63 -12.60 22.39
N TYR A 259 -24.40 -12.97 22.73
CA TYR A 259 -23.37 -13.36 21.77
C TYR A 259 -23.78 -14.55 20.89
N GLN A 260 -24.62 -15.46 21.39
CA GLN A 260 -25.07 -16.61 20.62
C GLN A 260 -26.06 -16.19 19.53
N ILE A 261 -26.98 -15.28 19.83
CA ILE A 261 -27.93 -14.74 18.84
C ILE A 261 -27.17 -14.04 17.71
N ILE A 262 -26.15 -13.24 18.03
CA ILE A 262 -25.32 -12.56 17.03
C ILE A 262 -24.55 -13.56 16.18
N ALA A 263 -23.89 -14.54 16.81
CA ALA A 263 -23.16 -15.59 16.09
C ALA A 263 -24.08 -16.33 15.11
N ASP A 264 -25.30 -16.66 15.54
CA ASP A 264 -26.30 -17.34 14.73
C ASP A 264 -26.77 -16.49 13.54
N LYS A 265 -27.02 -15.18 13.74
CA LYS A 265 -27.37 -14.26 12.65
C LYS A 265 -26.29 -14.24 11.57
N ILE A 266 -25.02 -14.14 11.98
CA ILE A 266 -23.88 -14.11 11.06
C ILE A 266 -23.72 -15.45 10.33
N LYS A 267 -23.75 -16.57 11.05
CA LYS A 267 -23.57 -17.93 10.48
C LYS A 267 -24.67 -18.33 9.50
N LYS A 268 -25.91 -17.86 9.72
CA LYS A 268 -27.06 -18.16 8.86
C LYS A 268 -27.11 -17.30 7.60
N SER A 269 -26.40 -16.18 7.55
CA SER A 269 -26.35 -15.33 6.37
C SER A 269 -25.20 -15.73 5.45
N ASP A 270 -25.50 -15.94 4.16
CA ASP A 270 -24.50 -16.29 3.17
C ASP A 270 -23.48 -15.15 2.93
N SER A 271 -23.89 -13.89 3.07
CA SER A 271 -22.99 -12.74 2.94
C SER A 271 -22.16 -12.52 4.20
N LEU A 272 -22.77 -12.56 5.38
CA LEU A 272 -22.09 -12.22 6.64
C LEU A 272 -21.13 -13.31 7.12
N LYS A 273 -21.42 -14.60 6.85
CA LYS A 273 -20.57 -15.72 7.28
C LYS A 273 -19.17 -15.71 6.63
N CYS A 274 -19.02 -15.02 5.51
CA CYS A 274 -17.76 -14.83 4.78
C CYS A 274 -17.21 -13.40 4.92
N ASN A 275 -17.90 -12.52 5.65
CA ASN A 275 -17.52 -11.13 5.79
C ASN A 275 -16.48 -10.93 6.90
N ALA A 276 -15.21 -11.05 6.54
CA ALA A 276 -14.10 -10.95 7.49
C ALA A 276 -14.04 -9.59 8.24
N PRO A 277 -14.18 -8.43 7.58
CA PRO A 277 -14.19 -7.15 8.29
C PRO A 277 -15.30 -7.04 9.33
N LEU A 278 -16.51 -7.49 9.00
CA LEU A 278 -17.61 -7.53 9.96
C LEU A 278 -17.31 -8.44 11.15
N GLN A 279 -16.83 -9.66 10.89
CA GLN A 279 -16.53 -10.61 11.94
C GLN A 279 -15.45 -10.11 12.90
N ASP A 280 -14.43 -9.44 12.37
CA ASP A 280 -13.38 -8.83 13.20
C ASP A 280 -13.91 -7.65 14.04
N ILE A 281 -14.83 -6.84 13.49
CA ILE A 281 -15.56 -5.84 14.30
C ILE A 281 -16.29 -6.53 15.46
N MET A 282 -17.02 -7.61 15.18
CA MET A 282 -17.77 -8.36 16.20
C MET A 282 -16.84 -9.02 17.23
N SER A 283 -15.68 -9.52 16.80
CA SER A 283 -14.62 -10.01 17.68
C SER A 283 -14.11 -8.90 18.60
N ALA A 284 -13.80 -7.72 18.06
CA ALA A 284 -13.29 -6.58 18.82
C ALA A 284 -14.26 -6.09 19.91
N VAL A 285 -15.54 -5.91 19.56
CA VAL A 285 -16.56 -5.42 20.51
C VAL A 285 -16.88 -6.47 21.58
N SER A 286 -16.74 -7.76 21.27
CA SER A 286 -16.99 -8.88 22.20
C SER A 286 -15.76 -9.38 22.95
N ASN A 287 -14.57 -8.78 22.75
CA ASN A 287 -13.29 -9.33 23.23
C ASN A 287 -13.04 -10.79 22.79
N GLY A 288 -13.43 -11.14 21.56
CA GLY A 288 -13.28 -12.50 21.03
C GLY A 288 -14.29 -13.51 21.58
N ALA A 289 -15.29 -13.08 22.36
CA ALA A 289 -16.27 -14.00 22.93
C ALA A 289 -17.25 -14.59 21.90
N ILE A 290 -17.44 -13.93 20.75
CA ILE A 290 -18.25 -14.48 19.66
C ILE A 290 -17.36 -15.40 18.80
N PRO A 291 -17.67 -16.71 18.70
CA PRO A 291 -16.82 -17.68 18.00
C PRO A 291 -16.99 -17.56 16.48
N LEU A 292 -16.22 -16.65 15.89
CA LEU A 292 -16.17 -16.34 14.45
C LEU A 292 -14.82 -16.72 13.86
N PRO A 293 -14.76 -17.15 12.58
CA PRO A 293 -13.52 -17.47 11.89
C PRO A 293 -12.49 -16.33 11.84
N ALA A 294 -12.95 -15.08 11.63
CA ALA A 294 -12.08 -13.91 11.64
C ALA A 294 -12.19 -13.16 12.98
N GLY A 295 -11.03 -12.85 13.56
CA GLY A 295 -10.92 -12.17 14.84
C GLY A 295 -9.53 -12.31 15.46
N HIS A 296 -9.39 -11.77 16.67
CA HIS A 296 -8.17 -11.91 17.48
C HIS A 296 -8.49 -12.43 18.89
N GLU A 297 -7.46 -12.93 19.56
CA GLU A 297 -7.54 -13.42 20.93
C GLU A 297 -7.82 -12.29 21.94
N PRO A 298 -8.44 -12.59 23.10
CA PRO A 298 -8.75 -11.58 24.12
C PRO A 298 -7.54 -10.72 24.55
N GLU A 299 -6.34 -11.31 24.60
CA GLU A 299 -5.10 -10.60 24.94
C GLU A 299 -4.78 -9.49 23.93
N TYR A 300 -5.09 -9.70 22.65
CA TYR A 300 -4.94 -8.67 21.63
C TYR A 300 -5.89 -7.51 21.87
N TRP A 301 -7.16 -7.82 22.14
CA TRP A 301 -8.22 -6.83 22.38
C TRP A 301 -8.02 -6.02 23.66
N GLY A 302 -7.31 -6.58 24.65
CA GLY A 302 -6.93 -5.89 25.88
C GLY A 302 -5.88 -4.79 25.68
N LYS A 303 -5.17 -4.76 24.54
CA LYS A 303 -4.13 -3.75 24.26
C LYS A 303 -4.79 -2.38 24.00
N ALA A 304 -4.27 -1.35 24.65
CA ALA A 304 -4.83 0.00 24.59
C ALA A 304 -4.94 0.53 23.14
N GLY A 305 -6.14 0.99 22.77
CA GLY A 305 -6.43 1.58 21.46
C GLY A 305 -6.56 0.58 20.30
N LYS A 306 -6.38 -0.73 20.52
CA LYS A 306 -6.47 -1.73 19.43
C LYS A 306 -7.88 -1.86 18.89
N LYS A 307 -8.88 -2.02 19.75
CA LYS A 307 -10.29 -2.11 19.32
C LYS A 307 -10.71 -0.95 18.43
N GLN A 308 -10.37 0.28 18.83
CA GLN A 308 -10.71 1.48 18.06
C GLN A 308 -10.08 1.45 16.66
N LYS A 309 -8.80 1.10 16.58
CA LYS A 309 -8.05 1.07 15.31
C LYS A 309 -8.54 -0.01 14.36
N GLU A 310 -8.81 -1.22 14.88
CA GLU A 310 -9.35 -2.32 14.08
C GLU A 310 -10.78 -2.03 13.62
N ILE A 311 -11.67 -1.62 14.53
CA ILE A 311 -13.07 -1.31 14.18
C ILE A 311 -13.12 -0.17 13.16
N PHE A 312 -12.28 0.86 13.31
CA PHE A 312 -12.16 1.91 12.30
C PHE A 312 -11.72 1.36 10.94
N ALA A 313 -10.64 0.57 10.90
CA ALA A 313 -10.09 0.05 9.66
C ALA A 313 -11.09 -0.86 8.94
N ASN A 314 -11.78 -1.73 9.67
CA ASN A 314 -12.81 -2.61 9.14
C ASN A 314 -14.04 -1.83 8.63
N LEU A 315 -14.55 -0.84 9.38
CA LEU A 315 -15.68 -0.02 8.91
C LEU A 315 -15.31 0.79 7.66
N PHE A 316 -14.10 1.34 7.62
CA PHE A 316 -13.60 2.04 6.45
C PHE A 316 -13.49 1.10 5.25
N THR A 317 -13.02 -0.13 5.44
CA THR A 317 -12.95 -1.16 4.40
C THR A 317 -14.34 -1.53 3.89
N LEU A 318 -15.31 -1.80 4.78
CA LEU A 318 -16.70 -2.08 4.38
C LEU A 318 -17.29 -0.96 3.50
N GLU A 319 -17.05 0.30 3.85
CA GLU A 319 -17.47 1.44 3.02
C GLU A 319 -16.76 1.50 1.67
N CYS A 320 -15.47 1.14 1.59
CA CYS A 320 -14.73 1.12 0.33
C CYS A 320 -15.25 0.05 -0.65
N PHE A 321 -15.75 -1.06 -0.11
CA PHE A 321 -16.30 -2.17 -0.89
C PHE A 321 -17.81 -2.04 -1.15
N ASN A 322 -18.45 -0.95 -0.69
CA ASN A 322 -19.90 -0.77 -0.73
C ASN A 322 -20.67 -1.98 -0.14
N ASP A 323 -20.14 -2.56 0.93
CA ASP A 323 -20.71 -3.75 1.57
C ASP A 323 -21.95 -3.37 2.39
N SER A 324 -23.11 -3.32 1.73
CA SER A 324 -24.37 -2.91 2.33
C SER A 324 -24.78 -3.82 3.48
N ASP A 325 -24.57 -5.13 3.33
CA ASP A 325 -25.00 -6.14 4.31
C ASP A 325 -24.20 -6.00 5.61
N GLY A 326 -22.87 -5.88 5.49
CA GLY A 326 -22.01 -5.64 6.65
C GLY A 326 -22.29 -4.30 7.33
N LEU A 327 -22.45 -3.23 6.55
CA LEU A 327 -22.74 -1.90 7.08
C LEU A 327 -24.12 -1.82 7.75
N GLU A 328 -25.14 -2.43 7.16
CA GLU A 328 -26.49 -2.46 7.74
C GLU A 328 -26.51 -3.28 9.04
N PHE A 329 -25.79 -4.41 9.08
CA PHE A 329 -25.65 -5.20 10.30
C PHE A 329 -24.96 -4.43 11.43
N VAL A 330 -23.86 -3.72 11.15
CA VAL A 330 -23.23 -2.86 12.17
C VAL A 330 -24.20 -1.75 12.59
N LYS A 331 -24.92 -1.14 11.66
CA LYS A 331 -25.89 -0.09 12.00
C LYS A 331 -27.02 -0.61 12.89
N SER A 332 -27.46 -1.87 12.72
CA SER A 332 -28.53 -2.46 13.51
C SER A 332 -28.07 -2.96 14.87
N GLU A 333 -26.95 -3.68 14.94
CA GLU A 333 -26.47 -4.32 16.17
C GLU A 333 -25.49 -3.44 16.98
N LEU A 334 -24.88 -2.43 16.33
CA LEU A 334 -23.84 -1.56 16.86
C LEU A 334 -24.12 -0.06 16.57
N PRO A 335 -25.35 0.46 16.78
CA PRO A 335 -25.74 1.81 16.33
C PRO A 335 -24.85 2.91 16.91
N ASP A 336 -24.55 2.88 18.22
CA ASP A 336 -23.71 3.88 18.88
C ASP A 336 -22.28 3.90 18.30
N VAL A 337 -21.73 2.73 17.97
CA VAL A 337 -20.39 2.61 17.37
C VAL A 337 -20.42 3.14 15.93
N TYR A 338 -21.44 2.79 15.17
CA TYR A 338 -21.65 3.29 13.81
C TYR A 338 -21.79 4.82 13.79
N ASP A 339 -22.65 5.39 14.63
CA ASP A 339 -22.89 6.84 14.69
C ASP A 339 -21.68 7.63 15.18
N ALA A 340 -20.89 7.07 16.09
CA ALA A 340 -19.61 7.67 16.47
C ALA A 340 -18.59 7.64 15.32
N TYR A 341 -18.55 6.55 14.52
CA TYR A 341 -17.71 6.43 13.33
C TYR A 341 -18.15 7.40 12.21
N ILE A 342 -19.38 7.27 11.72
CA ILE A 342 -20.31 8.41 11.58
C ILE A 342 -19.72 9.82 11.60
N SER A 343 -19.93 10.41 12.77
CA SER A 343 -19.52 11.74 13.19
C SER A 343 -18.02 11.99 13.05
N MET A 344 -17.16 11.02 13.41
CA MET A 344 -15.71 11.21 13.38
C MET A 344 -15.18 11.48 11.97
N THR A 345 -15.70 10.80 10.95
CA THR A 345 -15.15 10.91 9.59
C THR A 345 -15.94 11.85 8.68
N ALA A 346 -17.08 12.36 9.16
CA ALA A 346 -18.04 13.17 8.40
C ALA A 346 -17.39 14.27 7.54
N LYS A 347 -16.61 15.13 8.19
CA LYS A 347 -15.91 16.26 7.55
C LYS A 347 -14.95 15.84 6.43
N LYS A 348 -14.30 14.69 6.55
CA LYS A 348 -13.26 14.24 5.62
C LYS A 348 -13.82 13.39 4.48
N LEU A 349 -14.92 12.68 4.74
CA LEU A 349 -15.62 11.87 3.75
C LEU A 349 -16.79 12.59 3.08
N GLY A 350 -17.10 13.83 3.49
CA GLY A 350 -18.07 14.69 2.83
C GLY A 350 -19.51 14.24 3.04
N ARG A 351 -19.83 13.79 4.25
CA ARG A 351 -21.15 13.37 4.72
C ARG A 351 -21.63 14.25 5.86
#